data_AF-A0A2S7XKM1-F1
#
_entry.id   AF-A0A2S7XKM1-F1
#
_cell.length_a   1.000
_cell.length_b   1.000
_cell.length_c   1.000
_cell.angle_alpha   90.00
_cell.angle_beta   90.00
_cell.angle_gamma   90.00
#
_symmetry.space_group_name_H-M   'P 1'
#
loop_
_entity.id
_entity.type
_entity.pdbx_description
1 polymer ?
#
loop_
_entity_poly.entity_id
_entity_poly.type
_entity_poly.pdbx_seq_one_letter_code
_entity_poly.pdbx_strand_id
1 'polypeptide(L)'
;MYTAVKHIHLFMIACSVLLFVVRYVLMMVDSDLRNKAFLKRVPHVVDSAMLLSGIALIFITGFIPFTGAAPWLTEKLTCVMVYIALAFVTLNNGKNKVFKTFAFLGALGWLMVAAKIAVTKVPTFLG
;
A
#
# COMPACT_ATOMS: atom_id res chain seq x y z
N MET A 1 1.92 23.55 4.77
CA MET A 1 2.84 22.38 4.70
C MET A 1 2.09 21.05 4.72
N TYR A 2 1.20 20.81 5.71
CA TYR A 2 0.39 19.59 5.80
C TYR A 2 -0.36 19.20 4.51
N THR A 3 -1.09 20.14 3.90
CA THR A 3 -1.89 19.89 2.69
C THR A 3 -1.05 19.42 1.51
N ALA A 4 0.09 20.06 1.26
CA ALA A 4 1.03 19.67 0.20
C ALA A 4 1.57 18.24 0.41
N VAL A 5 2.05 17.93 1.63
CA VAL A 5 2.56 16.59 1.95
C VAL A 5 1.44 15.54 1.86
N LYS A 6 0.22 15.88 2.27
CA LYS A 6 -0.95 15.00 2.14
C LYS A 6 -1.27 14.69 0.67
N HIS A 7 -1.27 15.69 -0.21
CA HIS A 7 -1.49 15.47 -1.64
C HIS A 7 -0.39 14.61 -2.27
N ILE A 8 0.88 14.88 -1.92
CA ILE A 8 2.01 14.06 -2.36
C ILE A 8 1.85 12.61 -1.89
N HIS A 9 1.51 12.41 -0.62
CA HIS A 9 1.31 11.07 -0.06
C HIS A 9 0.19 10.31 -0.78
N LEU A 10 -0.96 10.95 -1.01
CA LEU A 10 -2.07 10.34 -1.76
C LEU A 10 -1.69 10.04 -3.21
N PHE A 11 -0.92 10.91 -3.86
CA PHE A 11 -0.42 10.68 -5.21
C PHE A 11 0.56 9.51 -5.26
N MET A 12 1.44 9.37 -4.26
CA MET A 12 2.35 8.23 -4.15
C MET A 12 1.61 6.92 -3.90
N ILE A 13 0.55 6.92 -3.08
CA ILE A 13 -0.33 5.75 -2.91
C ILE A 13 -0.96 5.37 -4.25
N ALA A 14 -1.55 6.33 -4.97
CA ALA A 14 -2.16 6.07 -6.27
C ALA A 14 -1.16 5.49 -7.28
N CYS A 15 0.05 6.05 -7.34
CA CYS A 15 1.13 5.53 -8.18
C CYS A 15 1.55 4.11 -7.79
N SER A 16 1.73 3.84 -6.49
CA SER A 16 2.10 2.51 -5.96
C SER A 16 1.06 1.46 -6.36
N VAL A 17 -0.22 1.76 -6.15
CA VAL A 17 -1.33 0.86 -6.48
C VAL A 17 -1.42 0.62 -7.98
N LEU A 18 -1.28 1.67 -8.80
CA LEU A 18 -1.29 1.53 -10.26
C LEU A 18 -0.14 0.63 -10.74
N LEU A 19 1.07 0.83 -10.21
CA LEU A 19 2.22 -0.02 -10.53
C LEU A 19 2.01 -1.47 -10.05
N PHE A 20 1.38 -1.68 -8.90
CA PHE A 20 1.03 -3.01 -8.42
C PHE A 20 0.05 -3.72 -9.37
N VAL A 21 -1.01 -3.04 -9.79
CA VAL A 21 -1.99 -3.56 -10.76
C VAL A 21 -1.33 -3.89 -12.10
N VAL A 22 -0.51 -2.98 -12.64
CA VAL A 22 0.22 -3.22 -13.89
C VAL A 22 1.11 -4.47 -13.78
N ARG A 23 1.85 -4.62 -12.68
CA ARG A 23 2.70 -5.80 -12.46
C ARG A 23 1.91 -7.10 -12.32
N TYR A 24 0.75 -7.04 -11.68
CA TYR A 24 -0.16 -8.18 -11.59
C TYR A 24 -0.69 -8.59 -12.98
N VAL A 25 -1.14 -7.64 -13.80
CA VAL A 25 -1.61 -7.92 -15.17
C VAL A 25 -0.49 -8.52 -16.02
N LEU A 26 0.70 -7.91 -15.99
CA LEU A 26 1.86 -8.42 -16.73
C LEU A 26 2.27 -9.83 -16.31
N MET A 27 2.09 -10.16 -15.02
CA MET A 27 2.30 -11.51 -14.52
C MET A 27 1.24 -12.49 -15.03
N MET A 28 -0.04 -12.10 -15.05
CA MET A 28 -1.12 -12.98 -15.50
C MET A 28 -1.02 -13.32 -16.99
N VAL A 29 -0.55 -12.37 -17.79
CA VAL A 29 -0.30 -12.51 -19.24
C VAL A 29 1.07 -13.16 -19.54
N ASP A 30 1.87 -13.49 -18.51
CA ASP A 30 3.22 -14.05 -18.65
C ASP A 30 4.12 -13.22 -19.60
N SER A 31 4.01 -11.88 -19.53
CA SER A 31 4.70 -10.98 -20.44
C SER A 31 6.15 -10.71 -20.03
N ASP A 32 7.07 -10.76 -21.00
CA ASP A 32 8.48 -10.40 -20.84
C ASP A 32 8.70 -8.94 -20.40
N LEU A 33 7.70 -8.07 -20.58
CA LEU A 33 7.72 -6.69 -20.10
C LEU A 33 7.96 -6.63 -18.58
N ARG A 34 7.53 -7.63 -17.81
CA ARG A 34 7.79 -7.73 -16.35
C ARG A 34 9.30 -7.70 -16.02
N ASN A 35 10.15 -8.10 -16.95
CA ASN A 35 11.60 -8.15 -16.75
C ASN A 35 12.31 -6.81 -16.98
N LYS A 36 11.63 -5.80 -17.55
CA LYS A 36 12.23 -4.49 -17.80
C LYS A 36 12.66 -3.83 -16.49
N ALA A 37 13.84 -3.21 -16.51
CA ALA A 37 14.45 -2.56 -15.34
C ALA A 37 13.52 -1.49 -14.71
N PHE A 38 12.72 -0.81 -15.53
CA PHE A 38 11.74 0.17 -15.08
C PHE A 38 10.70 -0.45 -14.12
N LEU A 39 10.06 -1.56 -14.52
CA LEU A 39 9.01 -2.22 -13.73
C LEU A 39 9.55 -2.97 -12.51
N LYS A 40 10.87 -3.17 -12.45
CA LYS A 40 11.55 -3.70 -11.25
C LYS A 40 11.92 -2.58 -10.27
N ARG A 41 12.47 -1.46 -10.74
CA ARG A 41 13.04 -0.42 -9.86
C ARG A 41 12.04 0.65 -9.43
N VAL A 42 11.17 1.11 -10.33
CA VAL A 42 10.25 2.23 -10.06
C VAL A 42 9.29 1.95 -8.90
N PRO A 43 8.67 0.75 -8.78
CA PRO A 43 7.79 0.47 -7.65
C PRO A 43 8.49 0.66 -6.31
N HIS A 44 9.74 0.20 -6.16
CA HIS A 44 10.47 0.35 -4.89
C HIS A 44 10.76 1.81 -4.53
N VAL A 45 11.02 2.66 -5.52
CA VAL A 45 11.23 4.10 -5.30
C VAL A 45 9.91 4.76 -4.88
N VAL A 46 8.82 4.46 -5.57
CA VAL A 46 7.48 5.00 -5.25
C VAL A 46 7.01 4.52 -3.88
N ASP A 47 7.19 3.24 -3.55
CA ASP A 47 6.81 2.66 -2.27
C ASP A 47 7.62 3.27 -1.12
N SER A 48 8.93 3.48 -1.32
CA SER A 48 9.77 4.18 -0.33
C SER A 48 9.33 5.62 -0.13
N ALA A 49 9.03 6.36 -1.21
CA ALA A 49 8.52 7.73 -1.13
C ALA A 49 7.13 7.80 -0.48
N MET A 50 6.27 6.81 -0.72
CA MET A 50 4.97 6.66 -0.06
C MET A 50 5.12 6.49 1.45
N LEU A 51 6.04 5.62 1.89
CA LEU A 51 6.31 5.40 3.31
C LEU A 51 6.95 6.63 3.97
N LEU A 52 7.95 7.23 3.33
CA LEU A 52 8.60 8.44 3.83
C LEU A 52 7.62 9.61 3.97
N SER A 53 6.73 9.80 2.99
CA SER A 53 5.69 10.84 3.09
C SER A 53 4.66 10.54 4.20
N GLY A 54 4.37 9.27 4.48
CA GLY A 54 3.56 8.87 5.63
C GLY A 54 4.23 9.21 6.97
N ILE A 55 5.54 8.94 7.08
CA ILE A 55 6.36 9.31 8.25
C ILE A 55 6.40 10.83 8.42
N ALA A 56 6.58 11.58 7.34
CA ALA A 56 6.52 13.05 7.38
C ALA A 56 5.16 13.56 7.89
N LEU A 57 4.05 12.93 7.49
CA LEU A 57 2.73 13.26 8.02
C LEU A 57 2.59 12.97 9.51
N ILE A 58 3.22 11.91 10.03
CA ILE A 58 3.27 11.62 11.48
C ILE A 58 3.95 12.78 12.21
N PHE A 59 5.12 13.23 11.75
CA PHE A 59 5.81 14.37 12.36
C PHE A 59 5.02 15.68 12.29
N ILE A 60 4.33 15.93 11.18
CA ILE A 60 3.54 17.17 11.00
C ILE A 60 2.27 17.17 11.86
N THR A 61 1.62 16.00 12.02
CA THR A 61 0.35 15.90 12.73
C THR A 61 0.49 15.60 14.22
N GLY A 62 1.64 15.06 14.64
CA GLY A 62 1.87 14.65 16.03
C GLY A 62 1.17 13.36 16.42
N PHE A 63 0.50 12.65 15.50
CA PHE A 63 -0.13 11.37 15.80
C PHE A 63 0.92 10.27 15.96
N ILE A 64 1.09 9.77 17.19
CA ILE A 64 2.06 8.71 17.49
C ILE A 64 1.40 7.34 17.33
N PRO A 65 1.82 6.51 16.35
CA PRO A 65 1.31 5.16 16.20
C PRO A 65 1.72 4.29 17.40
N PHE A 66 1.02 3.17 17.60
CA PHE A 66 1.26 2.23 18.70
C PHE A 66 1.01 2.81 20.11
N THR A 67 0.27 3.92 20.19
CA THR A 67 -0.16 4.53 21.44
C THR A 67 -1.68 4.60 21.53
N GLY A 68 -2.23 4.67 22.75
CA GLY A 68 -3.66 4.85 22.98
C GLY A 68 -4.22 6.19 22.48
N ALA A 69 -3.35 7.16 22.13
CA ALA A 69 -3.76 8.46 21.60
C ALA A 69 -4.19 8.41 20.12
N ALA A 70 -3.70 7.42 19.36
CA ALA A 70 -4.01 7.29 17.92
C ALA A 70 -4.15 5.82 17.47
N PRO A 71 -5.11 5.06 18.04
CA PRO A 71 -5.31 3.65 17.71
C PRO A 71 -5.64 3.44 16.22
N TRP A 72 -6.37 4.37 15.60
CA TRP A 72 -6.67 4.36 14.17
C TRP A 72 -5.41 4.38 13.28
N LEU A 73 -4.33 5.04 13.73
CA LEU A 73 -3.08 5.12 12.96
C LEU A 73 -2.32 3.78 13.03
N THR A 74 -2.32 3.15 14.19
CA THR A 74 -1.80 1.78 14.37
C THR A 74 -2.52 0.82 13.43
N GLU A 75 -3.85 0.86 13.42
CA GLU A 75 -4.67 -0.01 12.58
C GLU A 75 -4.42 0.25 11.09
N LYS A 76 -4.29 1.53 10.69
CA LYS A 76 -3.93 1.91 9.32
C LYS A 76 -2.58 1.30 8.93
N LEU A 77 -1.57 1.37 9.80
CA LEU A 77 -0.25 0.78 9.52
C LEU A 77 -0.34 -0.75 9.41
N THR A 78 -1.10 -1.41 10.28
CA THR A 78 -1.34 -2.86 10.19
C THR A 78 -1.98 -3.23 8.86
N CYS A 79 -2.99 -2.49 8.39
CA CYS A 79 -3.61 -2.72 7.09
C CYS A 79 -2.60 -2.58 5.93
N VAL A 80 -1.71 -1.58 6.00
CA VAL A 80 -0.64 -1.40 5.00
C VAL A 80 0.36 -2.56 5.03
N MET A 81 0.72 -3.07 6.21
CA MET A 81 1.60 -4.24 6.34
C MET A 81 0.98 -5.49 5.71
N VAL A 82 -0.32 -5.73 5.96
CA VAL A 82 -1.05 -6.84 5.34
C VAL A 82 -1.16 -6.67 3.83
N TYR A 83 -1.42 -5.46 3.34
CA TYR A 83 -1.39 -5.13 1.91
C TYR A 83 -0.04 -5.49 1.28
N ILE A 84 1.09 -5.10 1.89
CA ILE A 84 2.42 -5.39 1.37
C ILE A 84 2.69 -6.90 1.35
N ALA A 85 2.32 -7.62 2.41
CA ALA A 85 2.47 -9.08 2.47
C ALA A 85 1.67 -9.79 1.37
N LEU A 86 0.40 -9.39 1.16
CA LEU A 86 -0.44 -9.94 0.10
C LEU A 86 0.06 -9.55 -1.29
N ALA A 87 0.58 -8.34 -1.47
CA ALA A 87 1.19 -7.90 -2.72
C ALA A 87 2.42 -8.74 -3.06
N PHE A 88 3.25 -9.08 -2.06
CA PHE A 88 4.38 -9.99 -2.23
C PHE A 88 3.93 -11.39 -2.67
N VAL A 89 2.92 -11.96 -2.00
CA VAL A 89 2.34 -13.27 -2.37
C VAL A 89 1.75 -13.24 -3.78
N THR A 90 1.04 -12.16 -4.14
CA THR A 90 0.45 -11.95 -5.46
C THR A 90 1.51 -11.99 -6.56
N LEU A 91 2.64 -11.33 -6.33
CA LEU A 91 3.72 -11.18 -7.32
C LEU A 91 4.78 -12.30 -7.26
N ASN A 92 4.63 -13.28 -6.37
CA ASN A 92 5.56 -14.39 -6.24
C ASN A 92 5.53 -15.33 -7.47
N ASN A 93 6.64 -15.98 -7.80
CA ASN A 93 6.80 -16.83 -8.99
C ASN A 93 6.07 -18.20 -8.91
N GLY A 94 5.12 -18.39 -7.98
CA GLY A 94 4.36 -19.64 -7.84
C GLY A 94 3.44 -19.95 -9.04
N LYS A 95 3.13 -21.22 -9.28
CA LYS A 95 2.35 -21.66 -10.47
C LYS A 95 0.84 -21.38 -10.37
N ASN A 96 0.28 -21.22 -9.17
CA ASN A 96 -1.16 -21.11 -8.98
C ASN A 96 -1.68 -19.67 -9.22
N LYS A 97 -2.19 -19.40 -10.43
CA LYS A 97 -2.75 -18.10 -10.82
C LYS A 97 -4.03 -17.74 -10.05
N VAL A 98 -4.88 -18.71 -9.72
CA VAL A 98 -6.13 -18.46 -8.99
C VAL A 98 -5.86 -17.90 -7.60
N PHE A 99 -4.95 -18.54 -6.86
CA PHE A 99 -4.55 -18.08 -5.52
C PHE A 99 -4.00 -16.65 -5.54
N LYS A 100 -3.26 -16.29 -6.60
CA LYS A 100 -2.74 -14.93 -6.77
C LYS A 100 -3.83 -13.90 -7.03
N THR A 101 -4.88 -14.26 -7.75
CA THR A 101 -6.04 -13.38 -7.93
C THR A 101 -6.75 -13.12 -6.60
N PHE A 102 -6.91 -14.14 -5.76
CA PHE A 102 -7.44 -13.94 -4.41
C PHE A 102 -6.53 -13.06 -3.55
N ALA A 103 -5.21 -13.27 -3.60
CA ALA A 103 -4.25 -12.42 -2.90
C ALA A 103 -4.28 -10.96 -3.41
N PHE A 104 -4.43 -10.76 -4.72
CA PHE A 104 -4.54 -9.43 -5.35
C PHE A 104 -5.81 -8.70 -4.87
N LEU A 105 -6.97 -9.36 -4.95
CA LEU A 105 -8.23 -8.81 -4.47
C LEU A 105 -8.20 -8.55 -2.96
N GLY A 106 -7.59 -9.46 -2.19
CA GLY A 106 -7.36 -9.28 -0.77
C GLY A 106 -6.48 -8.05 -0.46
N ALA A 107 -5.40 -7.85 -1.21
CA ALA A 107 -4.54 -6.67 -1.07
C ALA A 107 -5.32 -5.38 -1.31
N LEU A 108 -6.11 -5.31 -2.38
CA LEU A 108 -6.99 -4.17 -2.66
C LEU A 108 -8.05 -3.97 -1.57
N GLY A 109 -8.60 -5.04 -1.01
CA GLY A 109 -9.52 -4.99 0.13
C GLY A 109 -8.90 -4.30 1.35
N TRP A 110 -7.70 -4.72 1.75
CA TRP A 110 -6.97 -4.11 2.87
C TRP A 110 -6.59 -2.65 2.61
N LEU A 111 -6.24 -2.32 1.36
CA LEU A 111 -6.01 -0.94 0.96
C LEU A 111 -7.26 -0.07 1.12
N MET A 112 -8.45 -0.60 0.74
CA MET A 112 -9.72 0.11 0.92
C MET A 112 -10.05 0.34 2.40
N VAL A 113 -9.78 -0.65 3.25
CA VAL A 113 -9.93 -0.49 4.71
C VAL A 113 -8.96 0.57 5.24
N ALA A 114 -7.70 0.56 4.84
CA ALA A 114 -6.72 1.58 5.21
C ALA A 114 -7.15 2.99 4.76
N ALA A 115 -7.74 3.11 3.57
CA ALA A 115 -8.26 4.37 3.04
C ALA A 115 -9.47 4.85 3.84
N LYS A 116 -10.41 3.96 4.19
CA LYS A 116 -11.56 4.26 5.06
C LYS A 116 -11.09 4.79 6.41
N ILE A 117 -10.18 4.07 7.07
CA ILE A 117 -9.60 4.47 8.38
C ILE A 117 -8.90 5.84 8.26
N ALA A 118 -8.21 6.11 7.15
CA ALA A 118 -7.56 7.42 6.94
C ALA A 118 -8.55 8.59 6.83
N VAL A 119 -9.76 8.34 6.31
CA VAL A 119 -10.82 9.36 6.20
C VAL A 119 -11.55 9.53 7.53
N THR A 120 -12.02 8.43 8.12
CA THR A 120 -12.83 8.44 9.34
C THR A 120 -12.00 8.78 10.58
N LYS A 121 -10.72 8.38 10.61
CA LYS A 121 -9.84 8.41 11.79
C LYS A 121 -10.43 7.68 13.00
N VAL A 122 -11.27 6.68 12.74
CA VAL A 122 -11.87 5.80 13.75
C VAL A 122 -11.30 4.40 13.57
N PRO A 123 -10.78 3.75 14.64
CA PRO A 123 -10.36 2.35 14.56
C PRO A 123 -11.57 1.47 14.22
N THR A 124 -11.41 0.56 13.26
CA THR A 124 -12.47 -0.36 12.85
C THR A 124 -12.35 -1.70 13.59
N PHE A 125 -11.15 -2.10 13.99
CA PHE A 125 -10.86 -3.38 14.65
C PHE A 125 -10.30 -3.24 16.07
N LEU A 126 -9.54 -2.17 16.35
CA LEU A 126 -8.92 -1.92 17.67
C LEU A 126 -9.82 -1.08 18.60
N GLY A 127 -11.14 -1.26 18.49
CA GLY A 127 -12.16 -0.50 19.24
C GLY A 127 -12.35 -0.97 20.67
#